data_AF-A0A402D983-F1
#
_entry.id   AF-A0A402D983-F1
#
_cell.length_a   1.000
_cell.length_b   1.000
_cell.length_c   1.000
_cell.angle_alpha   90.00
_cell.angle_beta   90.00
_cell.angle_gamma   90.00
#
_symmetry.space_group_name_H-M   'P 1'
#
loop_
_entity.id
_entity.type
_entity.pdbx_description
1 polymer ?
#
loop_
_entity_poly.entity_id
_entity_poly.type
_entity_poly.pdbx_seq_one_letter_code
_entity_poly.pdbx_strand_id
1 'polypeptide(L)'
;MIVGTWQILKQAKLEILAETLPIPILFESRRKKLKRFLKLEILNIEKIWFLCLKEMLKQQQRFTIKGLVYIAIDRTSWGAINILMVSLIYDKRAIPIYWEILDKKGSSNLEEQQRVLGKILTVLSGHKIVVLGDRKFCSVSLGKWLQKQSLYFCLRQKQSTNVKKK
;
A
#
# COMPACT_ATOMS: atom_id res chain seq x y z
N MET A 1 4.94 23.35 5.90
CA MET A 1 5.78 23.34 7.12
C MET A 1 6.02 21.91 7.62
N ILE A 2 5.02 21.19 8.16
CA ILE A 2 5.21 19.81 8.70
C ILE A 2 5.80 18.83 7.66
N VAL A 3 5.23 18.78 6.45
CA VAL A 3 5.72 17.89 5.38
C VAL A 3 7.17 18.22 4.99
N GLY A 4 7.52 19.51 4.90
CA GLY A 4 8.88 19.96 4.60
C GLY A 4 9.88 19.61 5.69
N THR A 5 9.52 19.83 6.97
CA THR A 5 10.33 19.40 8.12
C THR A 5 10.59 17.89 8.09
N TRP A 6 9.58 17.09 7.76
CA TRP A 6 9.73 15.64 7.66
C TRP A 6 10.64 15.21 6.50
N GLN A 7 10.52 15.85 5.33
CA GLN A 7 11.37 15.57 4.17
C GLN A 7 12.85 15.87 4.42
N ILE A 8 13.15 16.94 5.18
CA ILE A 8 14.51 17.33 5.54
C ILE A 8 15.11 16.32 6.53
N LEU A 9 14.37 15.98 7.58
CA LEU A 9 14.89 15.15 8.67
C LEU A 9 14.96 13.66 8.34
N LYS A 10 14.13 13.19 7.40
CA LYS A 10 14.00 11.78 7.02
C LYS A 10 13.74 10.84 8.21
N GLN A 11 13.23 11.37 9.31
CA GLN A 11 12.91 10.63 10.53
C GLN A 11 11.45 10.88 10.95
N ALA A 12 10.75 9.81 11.28
CA ALA A 12 9.33 9.84 11.66
C ALA A 12 9.11 9.75 13.19
N LYS A 13 10.11 10.13 14.00
CA LYS A 13 9.97 10.19 15.46
C LYS A 13 9.22 11.47 15.84
N LEU A 14 8.14 11.34 16.61
CA LEU A 14 7.28 12.46 16.96
C LEU A 14 8.03 13.54 17.74
N GLU A 15 8.94 13.12 18.62
CA GLU A 15 9.76 13.99 19.47
C GLU A 15 10.69 14.86 18.62
N ILE A 16 11.39 14.24 17.66
CA ILE A 16 12.31 14.93 16.75
C ILE A 16 11.54 15.88 15.83
N LEU A 17 10.36 15.47 15.33
CA LEU A 17 9.49 16.35 14.56
C LEU A 17 8.99 17.53 15.40
N ALA A 18 8.70 17.32 16.68
CA ALA A 18 8.25 18.39 17.57
C ALA A 18 9.37 19.38 17.92
N GLU A 19 10.60 18.92 18.09
CA GLU A 19 11.79 19.77 18.34
C GLU A 19 12.10 20.69 17.17
N THR A 20 11.97 20.17 15.96
CA THR A 20 12.41 20.82 14.71
C THR A 20 11.34 21.68 14.05
N LEU A 21 10.10 21.64 14.54
CA LEU A 21 9.04 22.51 14.05
C LEU A 21 9.37 23.98 14.36
N PRO A 22 9.47 24.86 13.34
CA PRO A 22 9.83 26.26 13.49
C PRO A 22 8.59 27.08 13.92
N ILE A 23 8.00 26.71 15.05
CA ILE A 23 6.84 27.37 15.64
C ILE A 23 7.26 27.83 17.04
N PRO A 24 7.18 29.13 17.38
CA PRO A 24 7.64 29.68 18.66
C PRO A 24 6.63 29.37 19.77
N ILE A 25 6.41 28.09 20.05
CA ILE A 25 5.56 27.59 21.14
C ILE A 25 6.30 26.50 21.92
N LEU A 26 5.83 26.23 23.14
CA LEU A 26 6.37 25.18 24.00
C LEU A 26 6.46 23.83 23.25
N PHE A 27 7.51 23.06 23.53
CA PHE A 27 7.73 21.73 22.96
C PHE A 27 6.51 20.81 23.13
N GLU A 28 5.93 20.76 24.33
CA GLU A 28 4.72 19.97 24.58
C GLU A 28 3.52 20.42 23.74
N SER A 29 3.42 21.73 23.47
CA SER A 29 2.39 22.28 22.58
C SER A 29 2.63 21.85 21.12
N ARG A 30 3.88 21.85 20.65
CA ARG A 30 4.25 21.34 19.30
C ARG A 30 3.91 19.85 19.17
N ARG A 31 4.26 19.05 20.19
CA ARG A 31 3.95 17.62 20.25
C ARG A 31 2.44 17.35 20.23
N LYS A 32 1.66 18.05 21.05
CA LYS A 32 0.18 17.95 21.03
C LYS A 32 -0.41 18.34 19.68
N LYS A 33 0.11 19.42 19.06
CA LYS A 33 -0.33 19.89 17.73
C LYS A 33 -0.05 18.85 16.64
N LEU A 34 1.14 18.24 16.63
CA LEU A 34 1.48 17.15 15.71
C LEU A 34 0.56 15.93 15.90
N LYS A 35 0.29 15.53 17.15
CA LYS A 35 -0.64 14.43 17.43
C LYS A 35 -2.05 14.72 16.91
N ARG A 36 -2.55 15.96 17.11
CA ARG A 36 -3.85 16.37 16.57
C ARG A 36 -3.86 16.37 15.06
N PHE A 37 -2.81 16.89 14.43
CA PHE A 37 -2.65 16.90 12.98
C PHE A 37 -2.69 15.48 12.39
N LEU A 38 -1.88 14.55 12.92
CA LEU A 38 -1.83 13.15 12.44
C LEU A 38 -3.13 12.36 12.69
N LYS A 39 -4.01 12.84 13.58
CA LYS A 39 -5.32 12.24 13.88
C LYS A 39 -6.47 12.86 13.08
N LEU A 40 -6.21 13.87 12.24
CA LEU A 40 -7.27 14.48 11.45
C LEU A 40 -7.86 13.44 10.47
N GLU A 41 -9.17 13.28 10.47
CA GLU A 41 -9.88 12.34 9.59
C GLU A 41 -9.71 12.67 8.09
N ILE A 42 -9.36 13.93 7.79
CA ILE A 42 -9.03 14.34 6.41
C ILE A 42 -7.73 13.71 5.91
N LEU A 43 -6.80 13.34 6.83
CA LEU A 43 -5.56 12.65 6.50
C LEU A 43 -5.79 11.14 6.37
N ASN A 44 -6.76 10.78 5.52
CA ASN A 44 -6.99 9.40 5.13
C ASN A 44 -6.07 9.04 3.96
N ILE A 45 -5.47 7.84 4.00
CA ILE A 45 -4.65 7.27 2.93
C ILE A 45 -5.37 7.36 1.59
N GLU A 46 -6.67 7.03 1.54
CA GLU A 46 -7.45 7.05 0.31
C GLU A 46 -7.57 8.46 -0.28
N LYS A 47 -7.70 9.49 0.56
CA LYS A 47 -7.80 10.88 0.10
C LYS A 47 -6.46 11.44 -0.37
N ILE A 48 -5.39 11.12 0.33
CA ILE A 48 -4.05 11.65 0.03
C ILE A 48 -3.39 10.81 -1.07
N TRP A 49 -3.22 9.51 -0.83
CA TRP A 49 -2.42 8.67 -1.72
C TRP A 49 -3.10 8.41 -3.06
N PHE A 50 -4.42 8.26 -3.13
CA PHE A 50 -5.06 7.94 -4.41
C PHE A 50 -4.99 9.11 -5.39
N LEU A 51 -5.03 10.35 -4.90
CA LEU A 51 -4.85 11.52 -5.75
C LEU A 51 -3.43 11.56 -6.33
N CYS A 52 -2.42 11.38 -5.47
CA CYS A 52 -1.02 11.31 -5.92
C CYS A 52 -0.80 10.14 -6.89
N LEU A 53 -1.39 8.96 -6.63
CA LEU A 53 -1.27 7.80 -7.49
C LEU A 53 -1.87 8.06 -8.88
N LYS A 54 -3.05 8.70 -8.95
CA LYS A 54 -3.67 9.11 -10.23
C LYS A 54 -2.75 10.04 -11.01
N GLU A 55 -2.17 11.04 -10.35
CA GLU A 55 -1.24 11.97 -11.01
C GLU A 55 0.06 11.27 -11.47
N MET A 56 0.60 10.35 -10.68
CA MET A 56 1.77 9.56 -11.07
C MET A 56 1.47 8.73 -12.33
N LEU A 57 0.31 8.07 -12.39
CA LEU A 57 -0.03 7.17 -13.49
C LEU A 57 -0.33 7.88 -14.82
N LYS A 58 -0.62 9.18 -14.81
CA LYS A 58 -0.65 9.99 -16.05
C LYS A 58 0.70 9.93 -16.78
N GLN A 59 1.81 9.76 -16.05
CA GLN A 59 3.15 9.58 -16.61
C GLN A 59 3.39 8.11 -16.99
N GLN A 60 2.60 7.59 -17.93
CA GLN A 60 2.61 6.16 -18.30
C GLN A 60 4.01 5.66 -18.68
N GLN A 61 4.82 6.48 -19.35
CA GLN A 61 6.20 6.14 -19.74
C GLN A 61 7.12 5.82 -18.55
N ARG A 62 6.78 6.32 -17.35
CA ARG A 62 7.56 6.09 -16.13
C ARG A 62 7.00 4.92 -15.31
N PHE A 63 5.69 4.89 -15.10
CA PHE A 63 5.08 3.96 -14.15
C PHE A 63 4.50 2.69 -14.78
N THR A 64 4.63 2.51 -16.08
CA THR A 64 4.25 1.29 -16.78
C THR A 64 5.47 0.63 -17.43
N ILE A 65 5.52 -0.70 -17.40
CA ILE A 65 6.50 -1.48 -18.13
C ILE A 65 5.75 -2.14 -19.28
N LYS A 66 6.05 -1.74 -20.52
CA LYS A 66 5.33 -2.20 -21.73
C LYS A 66 3.81 -1.96 -21.64
N GLY A 67 3.39 -0.84 -21.03
CA GLY A 67 1.97 -0.50 -20.83
C GLY A 67 1.27 -1.29 -19.72
N LEU A 68 2.01 -2.08 -18.92
CA LEU A 68 1.49 -2.82 -17.78
C LEU A 68 1.88 -2.13 -16.46
N VAL A 69 0.91 -1.99 -15.57
CA VAL A 69 1.11 -1.55 -14.18
C VAL A 69 1.30 -2.80 -13.32
N TYR A 70 2.46 -2.91 -12.68
CA TYR A 70 2.75 -4.03 -11.79
C TYR A 70 2.43 -3.63 -10.36
N ILE A 71 1.57 -4.39 -9.70
CA ILE A 71 1.29 -4.23 -8.26
C ILE A 71 1.65 -5.51 -7.52
N ALA A 72 2.16 -5.38 -6.30
CA ALA A 72 2.45 -6.50 -5.43
C ALA A 72 1.59 -6.43 -4.18
N ILE A 73 1.00 -7.56 -3.78
CA ILE A 73 0.36 -7.72 -2.48
C ILE A 73 1.33 -8.42 -1.53
N ASP A 74 1.53 -7.84 -0.35
CA ASP A 74 2.41 -8.39 0.68
C ASP A 74 1.82 -8.22 2.08
N ARG A 75 2.33 -8.99 3.04
CA ARG A 75 1.88 -8.94 4.43
C ARG A 75 3.06 -8.98 5.41
N THR A 76 3.22 -7.88 6.13
CA THR A 76 4.26 -7.67 7.14
C THR A 76 3.66 -7.68 8.55
N SER A 77 4.35 -8.34 9.49
CA SER A 77 4.02 -8.29 10.92
C SER A 77 4.98 -7.33 11.61
N TRP A 78 4.46 -6.30 12.28
CA TRP A 78 5.25 -5.41 13.12
C TRP A 78 4.81 -5.58 14.58
N GLY A 79 5.51 -6.46 15.30
CA GLY A 79 5.09 -6.88 16.63
C GLY A 79 3.70 -7.53 16.57
N ALA A 80 2.73 -6.95 17.28
CA ALA A 80 1.33 -7.38 17.28
C ALA A 80 0.51 -6.85 16.09
N ILE A 81 1.05 -5.90 15.31
CA ILE A 81 0.34 -5.25 14.21
C ILE A 81 0.55 -6.07 12.94
N ASN A 82 -0.53 -6.56 12.35
CA ASN A 82 -0.50 -7.28 11.09
C ASN A 82 -0.94 -6.35 9.96
N ILE A 83 -0.05 -6.07 9.01
CA ILE A 83 -0.29 -5.11 7.93
C ILE A 83 -0.41 -5.87 6.62
N LEU A 84 -1.56 -5.72 5.95
CA LEU A 84 -1.76 -6.16 4.58
C LEU A 84 -1.58 -4.95 3.66
N MET A 85 -0.64 -5.03 2.73
CA MET A 85 -0.27 -3.90 1.88
C MET A 85 -0.29 -4.25 0.41
N VAL A 86 -0.64 -3.26 -0.41
CA VAL A 86 -0.50 -3.28 -1.86
C VAL A 86 0.51 -2.21 -2.25
N SER A 87 1.48 -2.60 -3.07
CA SER A 87 2.57 -1.74 -3.52
C SER A 87 2.61 -1.66 -5.03
N LEU A 88 2.87 -0.47 -5.57
CA LEU A 88 3.22 -0.26 -6.96
C LEU A 88 4.68 -0.64 -7.18
N ILE A 89 4.95 -1.47 -8.18
CA ILE A 89 6.31 -1.83 -8.56
C ILE A 89 6.81 -0.84 -9.59
N TYR A 90 7.85 -0.09 -9.21
CA TYR A 90 8.48 0.93 -10.03
C TYR A 90 10.00 0.86 -9.85
N ASP A 91 10.74 0.80 -10.95
CA ASP A 91 12.22 0.78 -10.97
C ASP A 91 12.84 -0.17 -9.91
N LYS A 92 12.43 -1.44 -9.92
CA LYS A 92 12.86 -2.49 -8.97
C LYS A 92 12.55 -2.19 -7.49
N ARG A 93 11.68 -1.21 -7.21
CA ARG A 93 11.23 -0.85 -5.86
C ARG A 93 9.73 -1.11 -5.72
N ALA A 94 9.31 -1.52 -4.53
CA ALA A 94 7.92 -1.62 -4.15
C ALA A 94 7.54 -0.34 -3.37
N ILE A 95 6.69 0.50 -3.96
CA ILE A 95 6.18 1.72 -3.33
C ILE A 95 4.81 1.38 -2.73
N PRO A 96 4.64 1.41 -1.40
CA PRO A 96 3.35 1.14 -0.77
C PRO A 96 2.32 2.19 -1.20
N ILE A 97 1.22 1.75 -1.80
CA ILE A 97 0.15 2.64 -2.28
C ILE A 97 -1.12 2.54 -1.43
N TYR A 98 -1.33 1.40 -0.77
CA TYR A 98 -2.44 1.20 0.16
C TYR A 98 -2.12 0.09 1.16
N TRP A 99 -2.63 0.22 2.38
CA TRP A 99 -2.50 -0.82 3.40
C TRP A 99 -3.67 -0.76 4.37
N GLU A 100 -3.97 -1.91 4.96
CA GLU A 100 -4.92 -2.05 6.05
C GLU A 100 -4.24 -2.78 7.22
N ILE A 101 -4.56 -2.35 8.43
CA ILE A 101 -4.16 -3.03 9.66
C ILE A 101 -5.23 -4.09 9.93
N LEU A 102 -4.81 -5.34 10.09
CA LEU A 102 -5.69 -6.45 10.39
C LEU A 102 -5.74 -6.69 11.90
N ASP A 103 -6.95 -6.81 12.45
CA ASP A 103 -7.18 -7.00 13.90
C ASP A 103 -6.83 -8.41 14.39
N LYS A 104 -6.43 -9.32 13.49
CA LYS A 104 -6.11 -10.71 13.80
C LYS A 104 -4.62 -11.03 13.64
N LYS A 105 -4.10 -11.83 14.57
CA LYS A 105 -2.80 -12.51 14.42
C LYS A 105 -2.96 -13.67 13.45
N GLY A 106 -2.32 -13.61 12.27
CA GLY A 106 -2.31 -14.73 11.33
C GLY A 106 -2.38 -14.36 9.85
N SER A 107 -2.98 -15.26 9.06
CA SER A 107 -3.17 -15.13 7.60
C SER A 107 -4.30 -14.16 7.26
N SER A 108 -4.13 -13.40 6.18
CA SER A 108 -5.21 -12.64 5.56
C SER A 108 -6.25 -13.59 4.93
N ASN A 109 -7.52 -13.24 5.02
CA ASN A 109 -8.60 -13.96 4.34
C ASN A 109 -8.77 -13.43 2.91
N LEU A 110 -9.46 -14.20 2.07
CA LEU A 110 -9.75 -13.79 0.69
C LEU A 110 -10.50 -12.46 0.63
N GLU A 111 -11.47 -12.24 1.51
CA GLU A 111 -12.26 -10.99 1.56
C GLU A 111 -11.38 -9.76 1.85
N GLU A 112 -10.42 -9.89 2.78
CA GLU A 112 -9.48 -8.80 3.09
C GLU A 112 -8.57 -8.51 1.89
N GLN A 113 -8.09 -9.55 1.21
CA GLN A 113 -7.30 -9.41 -0.01
C GLN A 113 -8.10 -8.71 -1.11
N GLN A 114 -9.35 -9.13 -1.34
CA GLN A 114 -10.26 -8.53 -2.31
C GLN A 114 -10.61 -7.09 -1.96
N ARG A 115 -10.76 -6.76 -0.67
CA ARG A 115 -11.05 -5.40 -0.20
C ARG A 115 -9.88 -4.44 -0.48
N VAL A 116 -8.67 -4.81 -0.06
CA VAL A 116 -7.46 -3.99 -0.26
C VAL A 116 -7.14 -3.84 -1.74
N LEU A 117 -7.24 -4.94 -2.52
CA LEU A 117 -7.04 -4.88 -3.98
C LEU A 117 -8.15 -4.08 -4.66
N GLY A 118 -9.42 -4.29 -4.30
CA GLY A 118 -10.58 -3.63 -4.90
C GLY A 118 -10.50 -2.11 -4.85
N LYS A 119 -10.07 -1.56 -3.70
CA LYS A 119 -9.86 -0.10 -3.57
C LYS A 119 -8.80 0.41 -4.56
N ILE A 120 -7.69 -0.31 -4.70
CA ILE A 120 -6.63 0.06 -5.65
C ILE A 120 -7.07 -0.12 -7.11
N LEU A 121 -7.80 -1.19 -7.44
CA LEU A 121 -8.26 -1.45 -8.79
C LEU A 121 -9.18 -0.35 -9.32
N THR A 122 -10.02 0.23 -8.45
CA THR A 122 -10.85 1.40 -8.80
C THR A 122 -9.98 2.60 -9.19
N VAL A 123 -8.88 2.84 -8.46
CA VAL A 123 -7.94 3.94 -8.74
C VAL A 123 -7.15 3.69 -10.02
N LEU A 124 -6.79 2.44 -10.29
CA LEU A 124 -6.03 2.00 -11.46
C LEU A 124 -6.91 1.70 -12.68
N SER A 125 -8.20 2.01 -12.63
CA SER A 125 -9.13 1.77 -13.74
C SER A 125 -8.60 2.36 -15.06
N GLY A 126 -8.78 1.61 -16.15
CA GLY A 126 -8.25 1.97 -17.47
C GLY A 126 -6.81 1.54 -17.74
N HIS A 127 -6.08 1.00 -16.76
CA HIS A 127 -4.74 0.44 -16.97
C HIS A 127 -4.76 -1.08 -17.06
N LYS A 128 -3.83 -1.66 -17.81
CA LYS A 128 -3.59 -3.11 -17.78
C LYS A 128 -2.74 -3.44 -16.56
N ILE A 129 -3.27 -4.21 -15.63
CA ILE A 129 -2.66 -4.45 -14.32
C ILE A 129 -2.17 -5.89 -14.22
N VAL A 130 -0.98 -6.06 -13.64
CA VAL A 130 -0.41 -7.35 -13.24
C VAL A 130 -0.30 -7.41 -11.73
N VAL A 131 -0.98 -8.36 -11.10
CA VAL A 131 -0.92 -8.58 -9.64
C VAL A 131 0.13 -9.64 -9.31
N LEU A 132 1.11 -9.28 -8.51
CA LEU A 132 2.16 -10.15 -7.99
C LEU A 132 1.84 -10.54 -6.55
N GLY A 133 1.96 -11.82 -6.22
CA GLY A 133 1.77 -12.32 -4.86
C GLY A 133 2.72 -13.47 -4.54
N ASP A 134 3.28 -13.47 -3.33
CA ASP A 134 4.12 -14.58 -2.84
C ASP A 134 3.26 -15.81 -2.42
N ARG A 135 3.91 -16.88 -1.94
CA ARG A 135 3.36 -18.17 -1.49
C ARG A 135 2.23 -18.07 -0.46
N LYS A 136 2.03 -16.92 0.18
CA LYS A 136 0.92 -16.67 1.12
C LYS A 136 -0.38 -16.27 0.41
N PHE A 137 -0.30 -15.92 -0.87
CA PHE A 137 -1.42 -15.43 -1.70
C PHE A 137 -1.74 -16.41 -2.84
N CYS A 138 -1.41 -17.70 -2.68
CA CYS A 138 -1.52 -18.71 -3.73
C CYS A 138 -2.91 -19.37 -3.85
N SER A 139 -3.97 -18.78 -3.28
CA SER A 139 -5.30 -19.40 -3.27
C SER A 139 -5.93 -19.42 -4.66
N VAL A 140 -6.53 -20.55 -5.04
CA VAL A 140 -7.23 -20.71 -6.32
C VAL A 140 -8.41 -19.74 -6.42
N SER A 141 -9.05 -19.45 -5.29
CA SER A 141 -10.14 -18.47 -5.20
C SER A 141 -9.69 -17.04 -5.52
N LEU A 142 -8.50 -16.63 -5.06
CA LEU A 142 -7.93 -15.33 -5.42
C LEU A 142 -7.61 -15.28 -6.92
N GLY A 143 -6.99 -16.33 -7.47
CA GLY A 143 -6.72 -16.41 -8.91
C GLY A 143 -7.98 -16.32 -9.77
N LYS A 144 -9.04 -17.06 -9.40
CA LYS A 144 -10.35 -16.99 -10.08
C LYS A 144 -10.97 -15.59 -9.99
N TRP A 145 -10.86 -14.94 -8.83
CA TRP A 145 -11.37 -13.58 -8.66
C TRP A 145 -10.60 -12.57 -9.52
N LEU A 146 -9.26 -12.65 -9.55
CA LEU A 146 -8.42 -11.79 -10.40
C LEU A 146 -8.73 -12.00 -11.90
N GLN A 147 -8.96 -13.25 -12.31
CA GLN A 147 -9.36 -13.57 -13.68
C GLN A 147 -10.74 -12.98 -14.01
N LYS A 148 -11.71 -13.05 -13.08
CA LYS A 148 -13.05 -12.44 -13.28
C LYS A 148 -12.96 -10.92 -13.44
N GLN A 149 -12.00 -10.27 -12.80
CA GLN A 149 -11.72 -8.84 -12.96
C GLN A 149 -10.90 -8.51 -14.23
N SER A 150 -10.64 -9.50 -15.10
CA SER A 150 -9.81 -9.35 -16.31
C SER A 150 -8.39 -8.85 -16.03
N LEU A 151 -7.81 -9.24 -14.88
CA LEU A 151 -6.46 -8.85 -14.47
C LEU A 151 -5.45 -9.94 -14.82
N TYR A 152 -4.23 -9.52 -15.16
CA TYR A 152 -3.09 -10.43 -15.20
C TYR A 152 -2.60 -10.68 -13.78
N PHE A 153 -2.09 -11.87 -13.50
CA PHE A 153 -1.52 -12.18 -12.19
C PHE A 153 -0.39 -13.20 -12.26
N CYS A 154 0.55 -13.07 -11.32
CA CYS A 154 1.61 -14.01 -11.06
C CYS A 154 1.62 -14.32 -9.56
N LEU A 155 0.99 -15.43 -9.19
CA LEU A 155 0.90 -15.90 -7.81
C LEU A 155 1.84 -17.09 -7.63
N ARG A 156 2.83 -16.94 -6.76
CA ARG A 156 3.81 -18.01 -6.50
C ARG A 156 3.13 -19.18 -5.79
N GLN A 157 3.18 -20.36 -6.40
CA GLN A 157 2.66 -21.59 -5.80
C GLN A 157 3.69 -22.22 -4.85
N LYS A 158 3.20 -22.94 -3.83
CA LYS A 158 4.05 -23.80 -3.01
C LYS A 158 4.42 -25.05 -3.82
N GLN A 159 5.59 -25.62 -3.53
CA GLN A 159 6.06 -26.84 -4.21
C GLN A 159 5.11 -28.02 -4.01
N SER A 160 4.42 -28.09 -2.86
CA SER A 160 3.46 -29.13 -2.53
C SER A 160 2.08 -28.96 -3.20
N THR A 161 1.89 -27.96 -4.06
CA THR A 161 0.60 -27.74 -4.72
C THR A 161 0.42 -28.77 -5.85
N ASN A 162 -0.58 -29.64 -5.73
CA ASN A 162 -0.96 -30.56 -6.79
C ASN A 162 -1.66 -29.82 -7.92
N VAL A 163 -1.08 -29.86 -9.12
CA VAL A 163 -1.65 -29.26 -10.33
C VAL A 163 -2.25 -30.36 -11.19
N LYS A 164 -3.58 -30.38 -11.31
CA LYS A 164 -4.25 -31.24 -12.28
C LYS A 164 -4.12 -30.60 -13.66
N LYS A 165 -3.33 -31.19 -14.55
CA LYS A 165 -3.29 -30.81 -15.96
C LYS A 165 -4.63 -31.19 -16.61
N LYS A 166 -5.19 -30.27 -17.39
CA LYS A 166 -6.28 -30.57 -18.32
C LYS A 166 -5.72 -31.20 -19.58
#